data_AF-A0A4S8KJJ5-F1
#
_entry.id   AF-A0A4S8KJJ5-F1
#
_cell.length_a   1.000
_cell.length_b   1.000
_cell.length_c   1.000
_cell.angle_alpha   90.00
_cell.angle_beta   90.00
_cell.angle_gamma   90.00
#
_symmetry.space_group_name_H-M   'P 1'
#
loop_
_entity.id
_entity.type
_entity.pdbx_description
1 polymer ?
#
loop_
_entity_poly.entity_id
_entity_poly.type
_entity_poly.pdbx_seq_one_letter_code
_entity_poly.pdbx_strand_id
1 'polypeptide(L)'
;GVDALHIDGRMSYEQRAQVVTDFVRNPNSPRVLVFSQVANVGLNLTIADIVIFFDQPWSGQEERQIIGRAHRQPQRRTVKVIHILANDSTDILMSSMAKGKSAMFEAFIQKQDGQGKYYHLSVNAQSYPHIISHRRV
;
A
#
# COMPACT_ATOMS: atom_id res chain seq x y z
N GLY A 1 3.27 -21.06 -15.23
CA GLY A 1 3.30 -20.12 -14.09
C GLY A 1 2.25 -19.06 -14.30
N VAL A 2 2.19 -18.03 -13.45
CA VAL A 2 1.40 -16.82 -13.72
C VAL A 2 2.29 -15.84 -14.46
N ASP A 3 1.88 -15.39 -15.64
CA ASP A 3 2.63 -14.39 -16.40
C ASP A 3 2.50 -13.02 -15.73
N ALA A 4 3.61 -12.28 -15.68
CA ALA A 4 3.67 -10.97 -15.05
C ALA A 4 4.61 -10.01 -15.79
N LEU A 5 4.27 -8.73 -15.73
CA LEU A 5 5.16 -7.63 -16.08
C LEU A 5 5.96 -7.22 -14.84
N HIS A 6 7.16 -6.67 -15.03
CA HIS A 6 7.99 -6.20 -13.92
C HIS A 6 8.54 -4.79 -14.14
N ILE A 7 8.72 -4.06 -13.04
CA ILE A 7 9.42 -2.78 -13.02
C ILE A 7 10.43 -2.73 -11.87
N ASP A 8 11.69 -2.47 -12.19
CA ASP A 8 12.76 -2.32 -11.21
C ASP A 8 13.60 -1.04 -11.41
N GLY A 9 14.52 -0.80 -10.49
CA GLY A 9 15.38 0.38 -10.48
C GLY A 9 16.40 0.46 -11.62
N ARG A 10 16.63 -0.62 -12.37
CA ARG A 10 17.59 -0.68 -13.48
C ARG A 10 16.98 -0.21 -14.80
N MET A 11 15.65 -0.14 -14.88
CA MET A 11 14.93 0.30 -16.08
C MET A 11 14.98 1.82 -16.24
N SER A 12 15.15 2.29 -17.47
CA SER A 12 15.02 3.70 -17.84
C SER A 12 13.58 4.20 -17.65
N TYR A 13 13.39 5.51 -17.61
CA TYR A 13 12.05 6.10 -17.49
C TYR A 13 11.11 5.64 -18.63
N GLU A 14 11.61 5.62 -19.86
CA GLU A 14 10.86 5.21 -21.06
C GLU A 14 10.45 3.74 -20.98
N GLN A 15 11.35 2.87 -20.52
CA GLN A 15 11.04 1.45 -20.33
C GLN A 15 9.94 1.24 -19.30
N ARG A 16 9.97 1.98 -18.17
CA ARG A 16 8.92 1.93 -17.14
C ARG A 16 7.57 2.40 -17.70
N ALA A 17 7.59 3.49 -18.47
CA ALA A 17 6.40 4.04 -19.10
C ALA A 17 5.78 3.07 -20.12
N GLN A 18 6.61 2.36 -20.89
CA GLN A 18 6.15 1.35 -21.84
C GLN A 18 5.49 0.18 -21.12
N VAL A 19 6.11 -0.37 -20.06
CA VAL A 19 5.51 -1.47 -19.29
C VAL A 19 4.16 -1.08 -18.68
N VAL A 20 4.05 0.13 -18.11
CA VAL A 20 2.75 0.60 -17.60
C VAL A 20 1.73 0.80 -18.72
N THR A 21 2.16 1.30 -19.88
CA THR A 21 1.28 1.47 -21.03
C THR A 21 0.74 0.12 -21.50
N ASP A 22 1.60 -0.90 -21.59
CA ASP A 22 1.20 -2.25 -21.97
C ASP A 22 0.24 -2.85 -20.94
N PHE A 23 0.56 -2.73 -19.65
CA PHE A 23 -0.31 -3.19 -18.56
C PHE A 23 -1.71 -2.56 -18.60
N VAL A 24 -1.81 -1.27 -18.94
CA VAL A 24 -3.08 -0.52 -18.95
C VAL A 24 -3.86 -0.70 -20.24
N ARG A 25 -3.18 -0.73 -21.40
CA ARG A 25 -3.82 -0.61 -22.72
C ARG A 25 -3.89 -1.91 -23.52
N ASN A 26 -2.98 -2.86 -23.31
CA ASN A 26 -2.92 -4.07 -24.10
C ASN A 26 -3.79 -5.18 -23.46
N PRO A 27 -4.90 -5.61 -24.09
CA PRO A 27 -5.77 -6.65 -23.56
C PRO A 27 -5.09 -8.02 -23.44
N ASN A 28 -4.04 -8.26 -24.23
CA ASN A 28 -3.27 -9.49 -24.25
C ASN A 28 -2.05 -9.44 -23.31
N SER A 29 -1.82 -8.32 -22.61
CA SER A 29 -0.73 -8.22 -21.65
C SER A 29 -1.02 -9.04 -20.38
N PRO A 30 0.03 -9.45 -19.66
CA PRO A 30 -0.13 -10.06 -18.35
C PRO A 30 -0.96 -9.19 -17.40
N ARG A 31 -1.85 -9.83 -16.64
CA ARG A 31 -2.76 -9.14 -15.70
C ARG A 31 -2.11 -8.79 -14.35
N VAL A 32 -0.86 -9.19 -14.16
CA VAL A 32 -0.08 -8.95 -12.94
C VAL A 32 1.10 -8.05 -13.27
N LEU A 33 1.31 -7.03 -12.43
CA LEU A 33 2.47 -6.15 -12.47
C LEU A 33 3.18 -6.23 -11.11
N VAL A 34 4.46 -6.57 -11.13
CA VAL A 34 5.33 -6.57 -9.95
C VAL A 34 6.28 -5.38 -10.05
N PHE A 35 6.34 -4.55 -9.02
CA PHE A 35 7.26 -3.42 -9.03
C PHE A 35 7.86 -3.18 -7.66
N SER A 36 9.11 -2.71 -7.67
CA SER A 36 9.80 -2.28 -6.45
C SER A 36 9.43 -0.83 -6.10
N GLN A 37 9.62 -0.43 -4.82
CA GLN A 37 9.37 0.95 -4.38
C GLN A 37 10.14 2.00 -5.21
N VAL A 38 11.27 1.64 -5.81
CA VAL A 38 12.09 2.50 -6.69
C VAL A 38 11.33 2.95 -7.96
N ALA A 39 10.20 2.30 -8.25
CA ALA A 39 9.31 2.63 -9.35
C ALA A 39 8.14 3.54 -8.96
N ASN A 40 7.94 3.91 -7.69
CA ASN A 40 6.71 4.61 -7.24
C ASN A 40 6.52 6.04 -7.76
N VAL A 41 7.54 6.66 -8.37
CA VAL A 41 7.42 8.02 -8.90
C VAL A 41 6.70 7.98 -10.25
N GLY A 42 5.44 8.43 -10.24
CA GLY A 42 4.73 8.81 -11.47
C GLY A 42 4.00 7.70 -12.21
N LEU A 43 3.95 6.46 -11.71
CA LEU A 43 3.18 5.39 -12.35
C LEU A 43 1.67 5.63 -12.21
N ASN A 44 0.93 5.40 -13.30
CA ASN A 44 -0.52 5.48 -13.33
C ASN A 44 -1.11 4.07 -13.46
N LEU A 45 -1.61 3.52 -12.36
CA LEU A 45 -2.04 2.12 -12.25
C LEU A 45 -3.57 1.99 -12.17
N THR A 46 -4.31 2.91 -12.80
CA THR A 46 -5.77 3.06 -12.71
C THR A 46 -6.58 1.81 -13.08
N ILE A 47 -6.00 0.83 -13.76
CA ILE A 47 -6.69 -0.41 -14.11
C ILE A 47 -6.66 -1.45 -12.97
N ALA A 48 -5.72 -1.33 -12.02
CA ALA A 48 -5.56 -2.29 -10.95
C ALA A 48 -6.70 -2.18 -9.93
N ASP A 49 -7.34 -3.30 -9.63
CA ASP A 49 -8.38 -3.46 -8.60
C ASP A 49 -7.91 -4.30 -7.41
N ILE A 50 -6.67 -4.79 -7.44
CA ILE A 50 -6.02 -5.48 -6.33
C ILE A 50 -4.61 -4.91 -6.18
N VAL A 51 -4.27 -4.47 -4.97
CA VAL A 51 -2.93 -4.04 -4.58
C VAL A 51 -2.46 -4.96 -3.46
N ILE A 52 -1.33 -5.62 -3.68
CA ILE A 52 -0.71 -6.52 -2.70
C ILE A 52 0.60 -5.90 -2.24
N PHE A 53 0.70 -5.62 -0.95
CA PHE A 53 1.94 -5.27 -0.30
C PHE A 53 2.64 -6.55 0.15
N PHE A 54 3.75 -6.86 -0.52
CA PHE A 54 4.62 -7.98 -0.13
C PHE A 54 5.43 -7.62 1.11
N ASP A 55 5.94 -6.38 1.16
CA ASP A 55 6.61 -5.80 2.33
C ASP A 55 5.81 -4.59 2.83
N GLN A 56 5.81 -4.40 4.15
CA GLN A 56 5.06 -3.30 4.78
C GLN A 56 5.76 -1.95 4.56
N PRO A 57 5.07 -0.91 4.02
CA PRO A 57 5.62 0.43 3.95
C PRO A 57 5.94 1.01 5.34
N TRP A 58 7.00 1.83 5.43
CA TRP A 58 7.47 2.43 6.68
C TRP A 58 6.57 3.56 7.22
N SER A 59 5.59 3.99 6.42
CA SER A 59 4.60 5.02 6.76
C SER A 59 3.27 4.79 6.04
N GLY A 60 2.16 5.07 6.72
CA GLY A 60 0.84 5.01 6.09
C GLY A 60 0.61 6.08 5.01
N GLN A 61 1.41 7.14 4.98
CA GLN A 61 1.35 8.13 3.89
C GLN A 61 1.86 7.54 2.58
N GLU A 62 2.98 6.82 2.62
CA GLU A 62 3.52 6.12 1.46
C GLU A 62 2.53 5.08 0.93
N GLU A 63 1.96 4.28 1.82
CA GLU A 63 0.90 3.32 1.50
C GLU A 63 -0.29 3.99 0.79
N ARG A 64 -0.81 5.08 1.38
CA ARG A 64 -1.92 5.85 0.78
C ARG A 64 -1.57 6.39 -0.61
N GLN A 65 -0.34 6.81 -0.85
CA GLN A 65 0.08 7.27 -2.18
C GLN A 65 0.05 6.14 -3.21
N ILE A 66 0.50 4.94 -2.83
CA ILE A 66 0.51 3.74 -3.70
C ILE A 66 -0.93 3.32 -4.02
N ILE A 67 -1.78 3.19 -2.99
CA ILE A 67 -3.21 2.89 -3.12
C ILE A 67 -3.88 3.93 -4.02
N GLY A 68 -3.54 5.21 -3.85
CA GLY A 68 -4.03 6.31 -4.67
C GLY A 68 -3.71 6.20 -6.16
N ARG A 69 -2.69 5.41 -6.56
CA ARG A 69 -2.40 5.15 -7.99
C ARG A 69 -3.43 4.21 -8.64
N ALA A 70 -3.97 3.28 -7.87
CA ALA A 70 -5.01 2.35 -8.29
C ALA A 70 -6.42 2.96 -8.14
N HIS A 71 -6.69 3.67 -7.03
CA HIS A 71 -7.96 4.33 -6.73
C HIS A 71 -8.26 5.59 -7.57
N ARG A 72 -7.50 5.86 -8.63
CA ARG A 72 -7.62 7.08 -9.43
C ARG A 72 -8.70 6.92 -10.50
N GLN A 73 -9.42 7.99 -10.80
CA GLN A 73 -10.32 8.06 -11.96
C GLN A 73 -9.52 7.69 -13.23
N PRO A 74 -10.03 6.83 -14.13
CA PRO A 74 -11.41 6.37 -14.29
C PRO A 74 -11.75 4.99 -13.68
N GLN A 75 -10.99 4.48 -12.71
CA GLN A 75 -11.26 3.17 -12.08
C GLN A 75 -12.70 3.11 -11.53
N ARG A 76 -13.45 2.07 -11.92
CA ARG A 76 -14.86 1.84 -11.52
C ARG A 76 -15.02 0.67 -10.55
N ARG A 77 -14.00 -0.16 -10.40
CA ARG A 77 -14.02 -1.36 -9.55
C ARG A 77 -13.55 -1.01 -8.14
N THR A 78 -14.07 -1.72 -7.14
CA THR A 78 -13.54 -1.64 -5.77
C THR A 78 -12.12 -2.15 -5.75
N VAL A 79 -11.18 -1.29 -5.33
CA VAL A 79 -9.79 -1.70 -5.15
C VAL A 79 -9.64 -2.39 -3.81
N LYS A 80 -9.09 -3.60 -3.80
CA LYS A 80 -8.76 -4.38 -2.61
C LYS A 80 -7.29 -4.21 -2.27
N VAL A 81 -7.00 -3.92 -1.01
CA VAL A 81 -5.63 -3.80 -0.50
C VAL A 81 -5.34 -4.98 0.41
N ILE A 82 -4.31 -5.75 0.10
CA ILE A 82 -3.90 -6.94 0.84
C ILE A 82 -2.47 -6.72 1.34
N HIS A 83 -2.26 -6.92 2.64
CA HIS A 83 -0.93 -6.94 3.23
C HIS A 83 -0.56 -8.37 3.55
N ILE A 84 0.57 -8.83 3.03
CA ILE A 84 1.18 -10.08 3.44
C ILE A 84 2.09 -9.74 4.62
N LEU A 85 1.82 -10.35 5.78
CA LEU A 85 2.61 -10.16 6.99
C LEU A 85 3.11 -11.52 7.43
N ALA A 86 4.41 -11.65 7.61
CA ALA A 86 4.95 -12.86 8.22
C ALA A 86 4.70 -12.86 9.73
N ASN A 87 4.27 -14.00 10.26
CA ASN A 87 4.19 -14.19 11.71
C ASN A 87 5.60 -14.19 12.32
N ASP A 88 5.70 -13.67 13.54
CA ASP A 88 6.96 -13.59 14.30
C ASP A 88 8.09 -12.86 13.57
N SER A 89 7.76 -11.95 12.64
CA SER A 89 8.71 -11.13 11.90
C SER A 89 8.67 -9.66 12.31
N THR A 90 9.64 -8.89 11.80
CA THR A 90 9.67 -7.43 11.93
C THR A 90 8.49 -6.73 11.27
N ASP A 91 7.73 -7.39 10.40
CA ASP A 91 6.59 -6.81 9.67
C ASP A 91 5.49 -6.35 10.63
N ILE A 92 5.28 -7.07 11.74
CA ILE A 92 4.31 -6.73 12.77
C ILE A 92 4.70 -5.42 13.48
N LEU A 93 6.00 -5.27 13.77
CA LEU A 93 6.55 -4.06 14.37
C LEU A 93 6.48 -2.88 13.39
N MET A 94 6.86 -3.10 12.13
CA MET A 94 6.80 -2.08 11.08
C MET A 94 5.38 -1.58 10.84
N SER A 95 4.40 -2.49 10.79
CA SER A 95 2.99 -2.14 10.68
C SER A 95 2.52 -1.30 11.87
N SER A 96 2.90 -1.69 13.09
CA SER A 96 2.58 -0.93 14.31
C SER A 96 3.20 0.48 14.28
N MET A 97 4.45 0.60 13.84
CA MET A 97 5.13 1.91 13.71
C MET A 97 4.47 2.80 12.65
N ALA A 98 4.10 2.25 11.49
CA ALA A 98 3.42 2.99 10.44
C ALA A 98 2.06 3.55 10.89
N LYS A 99 1.31 2.79 11.71
CA LYS A 99 0.08 3.24 12.37
C LYS A 99 0.35 4.39 13.34
N GLY A 100 1.36 4.26 14.21
CA GLY A 100 1.76 5.31 15.14
C GLY A 100 2.11 6.64 14.42
N LYS A 101 2.91 6.56 13.35
CA LYS A 101 3.24 7.74 12.52
C LYS A 101 2.01 8.38 11.88
N SER A 102 1.08 7.56 11.40
CA SER A 102 -0.15 8.05 10.77
C SER A 102 -1.05 8.79 11.78
N ALA A 103 -1.22 8.22 12.97
CA ALA A 103 -2.02 8.84 14.04
C ALA A 103 -1.42 10.16 14.53
N MET A 104 -0.09 10.25 14.65
CA MET A 104 0.59 11.51 14.98
C MET A 104 0.38 12.58 13.90
N PHE A 105 0.46 12.20 12.63
CA PHE A 105 0.22 13.13 11.53
C PHE A 105 -1.22 13.64 11.51
N GLU A 106 -2.20 12.76 11.70
CA GLU A 106 -3.62 13.15 11.78
C GLU A 106 -3.90 14.11 12.95
N ALA A 107 -3.33 13.84 14.13
CA ALA A 107 -3.45 14.73 15.28
C ALA A 107 -2.83 16.11 15.03
N PHE A 108 -1.71 16.17 14.29
CA PHE A 108 -1.09 17.44 13.91
C PHE A 108 -1.97 18.26 12.96
N ILE A 109 -2.54 17.62 11.93
CA ILE A 109 -3.43 18.29 10.96
C ILE A 109 -4.68 18.83 11.66
N GLN A 110 -5.31 18.05 12.56
CA GLN A 110 -6.49 18.51 13.30
C GLN A 110 -6.19 19.68 14.25
N LYS A 111 -4.96 19.81 14.75
CA LYS A 111 -4.57 20.92 15.63
C LYS A 111 -4.54 22.27 14.89
N GLN A 112 -4.40 22.30 13.57
CA GLN A 112 -4.46 23.53 12.77
C GLN A 112 -5.90 24.06 12.58
N ASP A 113 -6.93 23.21 12.65
CA ASP A 113 -8.34 23.60 12.47
C ASP A 113 -9.04 24.14 13.74
N GLY A 114 -8.27 24.50 14.77
CA GLY A 114 -8.72 25.48 15.76
C GLY A 114 -9.72 25.02 16.82
N GLN A 115 -9.83 23.74 17.16
CA GLN A 115 -10.41 23.30 18.45
C GLN A 115 -9.67 22.08 19.02
N GLY A 116 -8.83 22.32 20.02
CA GLY A 116 -8.02 21.28 20.67
C GLY A 116 -8.83 20.36 21.58
N LYS A 117 -9.07 19.12 21.13
CA LYS A 117 -9.35 17.99 22.02
C LYS A 117 -8.12 17.09 22.07
N TYR A 118 -7.51 16.97 23.24
CA TYR A 118 -6.41 16.03 23.47
C TYR A 118 -6.97 14.61 23.47
N TYR A 119 -6.73 13.85 22.39
CA TYR A 119 -6.98 12.41 22.38
C TYR A 119 -5.74 11.69 22.93
N HIS A 120 -5.91 10.97 24.03
CA HIS A 120 -4.91 10.02 24.52
C HIS A 120 -4.87 8.83 23.55
N LEU A 121 -3.93 8.85 22.60
CA LEU A 121 -3.78 7.79 21.60
C LEU A 121 -3.02 6.61 22.22
N SER A 122 -3.77 5.68 22.79
CA SER A 122 -3.27 4.34 23.10
C SER A 122 -3.03 3.62 21.77
N VAL A 123 -1.77 3.43 21.37
CA VAL A 123 -1.43 2.59 20.20
C VAL A 123 -1.66 1.14 20.62
N ASN A 124 -2.90 0.67 20.49
CA ASN A 124 -3.20 -0.73 20.79
C ASN A 124 -2.77 -1.59 19.59
N ALA A 125 -1.77 -2.45 19.78
CA ALA A 125 -1.23 -3.35 18.77
C ALA A 125 -2.24 -4.42 18.29
N GLN A 126 -3.48 -4.41 18.81
CA GLN A 126 -4.52 -5.42 18.60
C GLN A 126 -5.51 -5.14 17.45
N SER A 127 -5.32 -4.09 16.64
CA SER A 127 -6.20 -3.84 15.48
C SER A 127 -5.87 -4.74 14.28
N TYR A 128 -6.05 -6.05 14.47
CA TYR A 128 -6.23 -7.08 13.46
C TYR A 128 -7.36 -8.01 13.95
N PRO A 129 -8.63 -7.78 13.57
CA PRO A 129 -9.76 -8.59 14.07
C PRO A 129 -9.81 -10.03 13.54
N HIS A 130 -8.76 -10.55 12.89
CA HIS A 130 -8.75 -11.89 12.30
C HIS A 130 -7.58 -12.80 12.72
N ILE A 131 -6.74 -12.41 13.69
CA ILE A 131 -5.66 -13.28 14.18
C ILE A 131 -5.77 -13.46 15.69
N ILE A 132 -6.90 -14.02 16.15
CA ILE A 132 -6.96 -14.72 17.44
C ILE A 132 -7.91 -15.91 17.28
N SER A 133 -7.35 -17.08 16.97
CA SER A 133 -7.94 -18.36 17.34
C SER A 133 -7.00 -19.01 18.36
N HIS A 134 -7.33 -18.82 19.63
CA HIS A 134 -6.73 -19.56 20.75
C HIS A 134 -6.87 -21.08 20.54
N ARG A 135 -5.84 -21.87 20.87
CA ARG A 135 -5.94 -22.74 22.06
C ARG A 135 -4.57 -23.26 22.51
N ARG A 136 -4.29 -22.96 23.77
CA ARG A 136 -3.39 -23.70 24.65
C ARG A 136 -4.04 -25.06 24.94
N VAL A 137 -3.35 -26.17 24.65
CA VAL A 137 -3.28 -27.38 25.49
C VAL A 137 -1.94 -28.04 25.21
#